data_AF-A0A3M1E2N3-F1
#
_entry.id   AF-A0A3M1E2N3-F1
#
_cell.length_a   1.000
_cell.length_b   1.000
_cell.length_c   1.000
_cell.angle_alpha   90.00
_cell.angle_beta   90.00
_cell.angle_gamma   90.00
#
_symmetry.space_group_name_H-M   'P 1'
#
loop_
_entity.id
_entity.type
_entity.pdbx_description
1 polymer ?
#
loop_
_entity_poly.entity_id
_entity_poly.type
_entity_poly.pdbx_seq_one_letter_code
_entity_poly.pdbx_strand_id
1 'polypeptide(L)'
;YDFPMLIQPAPQGSDVAAFLNEEQLKLRLQQIVLDYIELGLMRDYYLPGVAIVTHQYDRVTPSDTGFEVLGIPLKRSWMKPYMDAKGITDAADQKKIADRLMRDFSALLASLKDGVFTINGSPTGMDDFYIAPTQGTLTHAEWANEIHPTPEGFARIAGVVLATIRGISSELRDKI
;
A
#
# COMPACT_ATOMS: atom_id res chain seq x y z
N TYR A 1 -15.02 4.45 6.72
CA TYR A 1 -14.35 3.54 5.77
C TYR A 1 -15.10 3.56 4.46
N ASP A 2 -14.41 3.89 3.38
CA ASP A 2 -14.89 4.01 2.00
C ASP A 2 -14.65 2.74 1.17
N PHE A 3 -14.02 1.72 1.74
CA PHE A 3 -13.82 0.41 1.10
C PHE A 3 -15.09 -0.16 0.42
N PRO A 4 -16.31 -0.06 0.99
CA PRO A 4 -17.54 -0.50 0.32
C PRO A 4 -17.87 0.23 -0.99
N MET A 5 -17.28 1.40 -1.23
CA MET A 5 -17.42 2.17 -2.47
C MET A 5 -16.39 1.75 -3.54
N LEU A 6 -15.30 1.09 -3.13
CA LEU A 6 -14.25 0.59 -4.02
C LEU A 6 -14.63 -0.74 -4.67
N ILE A 7 -15.49 -1.52 -4.01
CA ILE A 7 -15.90 -2.84 -4.46
C ILE A 7 -17.36 -2.88 -4.90
N GLN A 8 -17.66 -3.77 -5.84
CA GLN A 8 -18.99 -4.03 -6.37
C GLN A 8 -19.22 -5.54 -6.54
N PRO A 9 -20.46 -6.02 -6.42
CA PRO A 9 -20.78 -7.43 -6.63
C PRO A 9 -20.51 -7.83 -8.08
N ALA A 10 -19.97 -9.03 -8.29
CA ALA A 10 -19.84 -9.68 -9.59
C ALA A 10 -19.99 -11.20 -9.42
N PRO A 11 -20.28 -11.96 -10.50
CA PRO A 11 -20.30 -13.42 -10.43
C PRO A 11 -18.97 -13.99 -9.90
N GLN A 12 -19.03 -15.05 -9.10
CA GLN A 12 -17.84 -15.76 -8.63
C GLN A 12 -16.97 -16.21 -9.80
N GLY A 13 -15.65 -16.10 -9.66
CA GLY A 13 -14.68 -16.44 -10.69
C GLY A 13 -14.55 -15.41 -11.82
N SER A 14 -15.23 -14.26 -11.72
CA SER A 14 -15.04 -13.14 -12.65
C SER A 14 -13.61 -12.61 -12.60
N ASP A 15 -13.25 -11.82 -13.62
CA ASP A 15 -12.03 -11.02 -13.56
C ASP A 15 -12.07 -10.04 -12.38
N VAL A 16 -10.91 -9.76 -11.78
CA VAL A 16 -10.80 -8.87 -10.62
C VAL A 16 -11.36 -7.47 -10.89
N ALA A 17 -11.25 -6.96 -12.12
CA ALA A 17 -11.78 -5.66 -12.50
C ALA A 17 -13.31 -5.61 -12.39
N ALA A 18 -14.01 -6.74 -12.55
CA ALA A 18 -15.47 -6.79 -12.40
C ALA A 18 -15.91 -6.51 -10.96
N PHE A 19 -15.07 -6.83 -9.96
CA PHE A 19 -15.35 -6.59 -8.55
C PHE A 19 -14.97 -5.19 -8.08
N LEU A 20 -14.33 -4.36 -8.93
CA LEU A 20 -13.82 -3.06 -8.57
C LEU A 20 -14.61 -1.94 -9.25
N ASN A 21 -14.93 -0.91 -8.48
CA ASN A 21 -15.33 0.36 -9.03
C ASN A 21 -14.06 1.11 -9.48
N GLU A 22 -13.64 0.90 -10.72
CA GLU A 22 -12.39 1.43 -11.28
C GLU A 22 -12.32 2.96 -11.26
N GLU A 23 -13.46 3.66 -11.39
CA GLU A 23 -13.51 5.12 -11.26
C GLU A 23 -13.19 5.55 -9.82
N GLN A 24 -13.83 4.93 -8.84
CA GLN A 24 -13.57 5.22 -7.42
C GLN A 24 -12.14 4.85 -7.04
N LEU A 25 -11.64 3.70 -7.50
CA LEU A 25 -10.26 3.28 -7.26
C LEU A 25 -9.27 4.30 -7.82
N LYS A 26 -9.48 4.75 -9.06
CA LYS A 26 -8.65 5.80 -9.69
C LYS A 26 -8.67 7.09 -8.87
N LEU A 27 -9.84 7.55 -8.42
CA LEU A 27 -9.96 8.77 -7.61
C LEU A 27 -9.22 8.63 -6.28
N ARG A 28 -9.26 7.46 -5.62
CA ARG A 28 -8.51 7.21 -4.37
C ARG A 28 -7.01 7.17 -4.59
N LEU A 29 -6.56 6.51 -5.65
CA LEU A 29 -5.15 6.53 -6.02
C LEU A 29 -4.66 7.95 -6.32
N GLN A 30 -5.47 8.77 -7.00
CA GLN A 30 -5.14 10.18 -7.24
C GLN A 30 -5.05 11.00 -5.94
N GLN A 31 -5.95 10.78 -4.97
CA GLN A 31 -5.86 11.42 -3.65
C GLN A 31 -4.53 11.07 -2.96
N ILE A 32 -4.18 9.78 -2.93
CA ILE A 32 -2.91 9.31 -2.36
C ILE A 32 -1.70 9.96 -3.06
N VAL A 33 -1.72 10.08 -4.39
CA VAL A 33 -0.66 10.76 -5.16
C VAL A 33 -0.51 12.21 -4.69
N LEU A 34 -1.62 12.94 -4.54
CA LEU A 34 -1.60 14.33 -4.10
C LEU A 34 -1.03 14.46 -2.67
N ASP A 35 -1.39 13.56 -1.76
CA ASP A 35 -0.86 13.54 -0.40
C ASP A 35 0.66 13.30 -0.38
N TYR A 36 1.16 12.39 -1.23
CA TYR A 36 2.60 12.18 -1.38
C TYR A 36 3.29 13.41 -1.96
N ILE A 37 2.71 14.04 -2.98
CA ILE A 37 3.27 15.27 -3.56
C ILE A 37 3.34 16.38 -2.52
N GLU A 38 2.28 16.56 -1.72
CA GLU A 38 2.28 17.51 -0.61
C GLU A 38 3.40 17.22 0.39
N LEU A 39 3.61 15.96 0.76
CA LEU A 39 4.74 15.55 1.62
C LEU A 39 6.10 15.94 1.01
N GLY A 40 6.29 15.74 -0.30
CA GLY A 40 7.51 16.16 -1.00
C GLY A 40 7.73 17.67 -0.95
N LEU A 41 6.68 18.45 -1.24
CA LEU A 41 6.71 19.91 -1.17
C LEU A 41 7.02 20.40 0.25
N MET A 42 6.44 19.75 1.27
CA MET A 42 6.75 20.05 2.66
C MET A 42 8.21 19.75 3.00
N ARG A 43 8.75 18.60 2.56
CA ARG A 43 10.17 18.26 2.74
C ARG A 43 11.06 19.31 2.10
N ASP A 44 10.79 19.68 0.84
CA ASP A 44 11.59 20.68 0.12
C ASP A 44 11.59 22.04 0.81
N TYR A 45 10.45 22.43 1.39
CA TYR A 45 10.32 23.69 2.11
C TYR A 45 11.02 23.69 3.47
N TYR A 46 10.82 22.65 4.29
CA TYR A 46 11.30 22.63 5.68
C TYR A 46 12.70 22.03 5.84
N LEU A 47 13.05 21.02 5.05
CA LEU A 47 14.29 20.24 5.18
C LEU A 47 14.79 19.79 3.79
N PRO A 48 15.22 20.73 2.93
CA PRO A 48 15.71 20.41 1.60
C PRO A 48 16.91 19.45 1.64
N GLY A 49 16.96 18.51 0.69
CA GLY A 49 18.04 17.53 0.56
C GLY A 49 17.93 16.30 1.49
N VAL A 50 16.85 16.18 2.28
CA VAL A 50 16.59 14.96 3.06
C VAL A 50 15.81 13.95 2.22
N ALA A 51 16.33 12.73 2.08
CA ALA A 51 15.63 11.67 1.36
C ALA A 51 14.33 11.25 2.05
N ILE A 52 13.29 10.97 1.26
CA ILE A 52 12.07 10.33 1.72
C ILE A 52 12.16 8.84 1.36
N VAL A 53 12.07 7.98 2.38
CA VAL A 53 12.02 6.53 2.20
C VAL A 53 10.64 6.03 2.62
N THR A 54 9.91 5.48 1.67
CA THR A 54 8.65 4.77 1.91
C THR A 54 8.81 3.27 1.67
N HIS A 55 7.76 2.49 1.89
CA HIS A 55 7.72 1.07 1.61
C HIS A 55 6.43 0.68 0.90
N GLN A 56 6.45 -0.45 0.21
CA GLN A 56 5.24 -1.05 -0.35
C GLN A 56 4.46 -1.75 0.77
N TYR A 57 3.14 -1.89 0.60
CA TYR A 57 2.42 -2.89 1.37
C TYR A 57 2.70 -4.28 0.81
N ASP A 58 2.82 -5.24 1.71
CA ASP A 58 2.92 -6.65 1.36
C ASP A 58 1.52 -7.24 1.04
N ARG A 59 1.48 -8.46 0.52
CA ARG A 59 0.27 -9.15 0.07
C ARG A 59 -0.54 -9.62 1.26
N VAL A 60 -1.51 -8.80 1.65
CA VAL A 60 -2.51 -9.13 2.67
C VAL A 60 -3.47 -10.23 2.20
N THR A 61 -4.08 -10.91 3.16
CA THR A 61 -5.10 -11.93 2.92
C THR A 61 -6.36 -11.55 3.69
N PRO A 62 -7.49 -11.29 3.00
CA PRO A 62 -8.76 -11.01 3.67
C PRO A 62 -9.12 -12.09 4.68
N SER A 63 -9.48 -11.70 5.90
CA SER A 63 -9.81 -12.63 6.98
C SER A 63 -10.74 -11.98 7.99
N ASP A 64 -11.48 -12.77 8.77
CA ASP A 64 -12.37 -12.23 9.82
C ASP A 64 -11.59 -11.76 11.06
N THR A 65 -10.31 -12.12 11.14
CA THR A 65 -9.42 -11.77 12.23
C THR A 65 -9.10 -10.27 12.17
N GLY A 66 -9.74 -9.51 13.07
CA GLY A 66 -9.46 -8.09 13.29
C GLY A 66 -8.24 -7.85 14.18
N PHE A 67 -8.08 -6.62 14.66
CA PHE A 67 -7.07 -6.29 15.65
C PHE A 67 -7.63 -6.49 17.06
N GLU A 68 -6.96 -7.33 17.85
CA GLU A 68 -7.31 -7.62 19.23
C GLU A 68 -6.19 -7.16 20.19
N VAL A 69 -6.56 -6.64 21.35
CA VAL A 69 -5.64 -6.44 22.49
C VAL A 69 -6.21 -7.20 23.68
N LEU A 70 -5.43 -8.13 24.24
CA LEU A 70 -5.84 -8.98 25.36
C LEU A 70 -7.14 -9.79 25.08
N GLY A 71 -7.35 -10.21 23.83
CA GLY A 71 -8.57 -10.93 23.41
C GLY A 71 -9.81 -10.03 23.26
N ILE A 72 -9.65 -8.70 23.35
CA ILE A 72 -10.73 -7.74 23.09
C ILE A 72 -10.57 -7.19 21.67
N PRO A 73 -11.55 -7.41 20.77
CA PRO A 73 -11.51 -6.85 19.42
C PRO A 73 -11.67 -5.32 19.47
N LEU A 74 -10.60 -4.61 19.09
CA LEU A 74 -10.55 -3.15 19.06
C LEU A 74 -11.01 -2.59 17.71
N LYS A 75 -10.74 -3.32 16.62
CA LYS A 75 -11.22 -2.97 15.28
C LYS A 75 -11.58 -4.24 14.52
N ARG A 76 -12.70 -4.17 13.80
CA ARG A 76 -13.11 -5.23 12.85
C ARG A 76 -12.10 -5.35 11.72
N SER A 77 -12.07 -6.52 11.09
CA SER A 77 -11.42 -6.71 9.80
C SER A 77 -11.85 -5.63 8.79
N TRP A 78 -10.90 -5.20 7.97
CA TRP A 78 -10.97 -4.02 7.12
C TRP A 78 -11.52 -4.31 5.73
N MET A 79 -11.32 -5.52 5.19
CA MET A 79 -11.76 -5.87 3.85
C MET A 79 -12.86 -6.91 3.86
N LYS A 80 -12.63 -8.06 4.50
CA LYS A 80 -13.54 -9.22 4.40
C LYS A 80 -15.00 -8.92 4.77
N PRO A 81 -15.33 -8.23 5.89
CA PRO A 81 -16.72 -7.96 6.24
C PRO A 81 -17.48 -7.16 5.18
N TYR A 82 -16.79 -6.28 4.46
CA TYR A 82 -17.40 -5.48 3.42
C TYR A 82 -17.52 -6.24 2.09
N MET A 83 -16.57 -7.12 1.78
CA MET A 83 -16.67 -8.06 0.66
C MET A 83 -17.85 -9.02 0.86
N ASP A 84 -17.96 -9.60 2.05
CA ASP A 84 -19.06 -10.49 2.42
C ASP A 84 -20.41 -9.77 2.36
N ALA A 85 -20.50 -8.53 2.85
CA ALA A 85 -21.71 -7.70 2.76
C ALA A 85 -22.13 -7.37 1.31
N LYS A 86 -21.21 -7.47 0.35
CA LYS A 86 -21.46 -7.31 -1.09
C LYS A 86 -21.67 -8.66 -1.80
N GLY A 87 -21.71 -9.78 -1.08
CA GLY A 87 -21.87 -11.12 -1.64
C GLY A 87 -20.61 -11.70 -2.29
N ILE A 88 -19.45 -11.07 -2.09
CA ILE A 88 -18.15 -11.57 -2.58
C ILE A 88 -17.58 -12.47 -1.50
N THR A 89 -18.00 -13.74 -1.44
CA THR A 89 -17.65 -14.66 -0.34
C THR A 89 -16.57 -15.69 -0.70
N ASP A 90 -16.22 -15.82 -1.99
CA ASP A 90 -15.16 -16.71 -2.45
C ASP A 90 -13.77 -16.17 -2.05
N ALA A 91 -13.02 -16.97 -1.29
CA ALA A 91 -11.73 -16.54 -0.75
C ALA A 91 -10.68 -16.24 -1.84
N ALA A 92 -10.73 -16.92 -2.99
CA ALA A 92 -9.81 -16.64 -4.08
C ALA A 92 -10.12 -15.29 -4.74
N ASP A 93 -11.40 -14.97 -4.94
CA ASP A 93 -11.81 -13.67 -5.47
C ASP A 93 -11.50 -12.54 -4.47
N GLN A 94 -11.75 -12.74 -3.17
CA GLN A 94 -11.34 -11.80 -2.13
C GLN A 94 -9.82 -11.54 -2.18
N LYS A 95 -9.02 -12.61 -2.30
CA LYS A 95 -7.56 -12.49 -2.39
C LYS A 95 -7.12 -11.75 -3.65
N LYS A 96 -7.73 -12.03 -4.81
CA LYS A 96 -7.43 -11.32 -6.08
C LYS A 96 -7.68 -9.82 -5.94
N ILE A 97 -8.80 -9.42 -5.31
CA ILE A 97 -9.12 -8.01 -5.06
C ILE A 97 -8.03 -7.37 -4.20
N ALA A 98 -7.68 -7.99 -3.06
CA ALA A 98 -6.65 -7.49 -2.18
C ALA A 98 -5.29 -7.35 -2.89
N ASP A 99 -4.87 -8.36 -3.65
CA ASP A 99 -3.63 -8.32 -4.43
C ASP A 99 -3.64 -7.23 -5.51
N ARG A 100 -4.78 -7.02 -6.17
CA ARG A 100 -4.96 -5.94 -7.15
C ARG A 100 -4.75 -4.58 -6.49
N LEU A 101 -5.33 -4.34 -5.32
CA LEU A 101 -5.18 -3.08 -4.59
C LEU A 101 -3.72 -2.84 -4.16
N MET A 102 -3.05 -3.86 -3.61
CA MET A 102 -1.64 -3.74 -3.20
C MET A 102 -0.70 -3.52 -4.39
N ARG A 103 -0.99 -4.14 -5.53
CA ARG A 103 -0.24 -3.93 -6.78
C ARG A 103 -0.43 -2.53 -7.34
N ASP A 104 -1.67 -2.05 -7.41
CA ASP A 104 -1.96 -0.73 -7.96
C ASP A 104 -1.35 0.39 -7.09
N PHE A 105 -1.36 0.23 -5.76
CA PHE A 105 -0.63 1.13 -4.86
C PHE A 105 0.89 1.05 -5.07
N SER A 106 1.46 -0.14 -5.24
CA SER A 106 2.88 -0.30 -5.57
C SER A 106 3.26 0.39 -6.88
N ALA A 107 2.42 0.27 -7.91
CA ALA A 107 2.63 0.94 -9.19
C ALA A 107 2.56 2.47 -9.07
N LEU A 108 1.63 2.98 -8.27
CA LEU A 108 1.54 4.40 -7.94
C LEU A 108 2.85 4.93 -7.33
N LEU A 109 3.40 4.23 -6.33
CA LEU A 109 4.66 4.63 -5.72
C LEU A 109 5.80 4.68 -6.74
N ALA A 110 5.88 3.67 -7.62
CA ALA A 110 6.87 3.66 -8.70
C ALA A 110 6.69 4.85 -9.64
N SER A 111 5.46 5.17 -10.05
CA SER A 111 5.18 6.36 -10.88
C SER A 111 5.54 7.68 -10.21
N LEU A 112 5.44 7.79 -8.87
CA LEU A 112 5.89 8.95 -8.11
C LEU A 112 7.42 9.08 -8.16
N LYS A 113 8.12 7.96 -7.91
CA LYS A 113 9.59 7.89 -8.00
C LYS A 113 10.10 8.28 -9.38
N ASP A 114 9.43 7.81 -10.43
CA ASP A 114 9.85 8.02 -11.82
C ASP A 114 9.41 9.37 -12.40
N GLY A 115 8.71 10.21 -11.60
CA GLY A 115 8.29 11.55 -12.01
C GLY A 115 7.24 11.58 -13.13
N VAL A 116 6.41 10.53 -13.21
CA VAL A 116 5.43 10.36 -14.30
C VAL A 116 4.19 11.23 -14.11
N PHE A 117 3.90 11.66 -12.89
CA PHE A 117 2.73 12.49 -12.61
C PHE A 117 2.93 13.92 -13.09
N THR A 118 1.84 14.59 -13.49
CA THR A 118 1.88 15.99 -13.88
C THR A 118 0.83 16.78 -13.11
N ILE A 119 1.22 17.91 -12.50
CA ILE A 119 0.30 18.90 -11.95
C ILE A 119 0.37 20.16 -12.82
N ASN A 120 -0.78 20.63 -13.29
CA ASN A 120 -0.89 21.81 -14.16
C ASN A 120 0.02 21.74 -15.40
N GLY A 121 0.20 20.53 -15.97
CA GLY A 121 1.03 20.30 -17.16
C GLY A 121 2.54 20.27 -16.90
N SER A 122 2.99 20.40 -15.65
CA SER A 122 4.39 20.24 -15.27
C SER A 122 4.63 18.86 -14.65
N PRO A 123 5.69 18.12 -15.02
CA PRO A 123 6.08 16.91 -14.31
C PRO A 123 6.25 17.20 -12.82
N THR A 124 5.65 16.37 -12.00
CA THR A 124 5.71 16.39 -10.54
C THR A 124 6.24 15.04 -10.09
N GLY A 125 7.57 14.94 -10.04
CA GLY A 125 8.28 13.88 -9.34
C GLY A 125 8.73 14.35 -7.96
N MET A 126 9.20 13.42 -7.15
CA MET A 126 9.83 13.74 -5.89
C MET A 126 11.29 13.28 -5.95
N ASP A 127 12.20 14.25 -6.05
CA ASP A 127 13.63 13.97 -5.98
C ASP A 127 13.97 13.38 -4.60
N ASP A 128 14.96 12.49 -4.56
CA ASP A 128 15.35 11.75 -3.35
C ASP A 128 14.18 10.97 -2.70
N PHE A 129 13.24 10.48 -3.52
CA PHE A 129 12.19 9.55 -3.11
C PHE A 129 12.59 8.09 -3.41
N TYR A 130 12.54 7.27 -2.37
CA TYR A 130 12.97 5.88 -2.41
C TYR A 130 11.90 4.95 -1.86
N ILE A 131 11.82 3.76 -2.46
CA ILE A 131 10.83 2.75 -2.13
C ILE A 131 11.57 1.51 -1.67
N ALA A 132 11.33 1.10 -0.44
CA ALA A 132 11.73 -0.22 0.05
C ALA A 132 10.84 -1.30 -0.58
N PRO A 133 11.40 -2.31 -1.27
CA PRO A 133 10.64 -3.31 -2.02
C PRO A 133 10.14 -4.42 -1.08
N THR A 134 9.21 -4.08 -0.20
CA THR A 134 8.69 -4.94 0.87
C THR A 134 7.61 -5.91 0.40
N GLN A 135 7.05 -5.75 -0.80
CA GLN A 135 6.00 -6.63 -1.29
C GLN A 135 6.54 -8.04 -1.61
N GLY A 136 5.86 -9.07 -1.11
CA GLY A 136 6.29 -10.47 -1.20
C GLY A 136 7.32 -10.89 -0.15
N THR A 137 7.56 -10.07 0.88
CA THR A 137 8.52 -10.39 1.95
C THR A 137 7.96 -11.45 2.89
N LEU A 138 6.71 -11.27 3.30
CA LEU A 138 6.03 -12.06 4.32
C LEU A 138 5.39 -13.32 3.75
N THR A 139 5.52 -14.38 4.53
CA THR A 139 4.74 -15.61 4.38
C THR A 139 3.41 -15.48 5.11
N HIS A 140 2.47 -16.38 4.83
CA HIS A 140 1.15 -16.36 5.48
C HIS A 140 1.24 -16.47 7.01
N ALA A 141 2.18 -17.26 7.53
CA ALA A 141 2.36 -17.48 8.97
C ALA A 141 2.87 -16.24 9.73
N GLU A 142 3.35 -15.22 9.01
CA GLU A 142 3.91 -14.01 9.60
C GLU A 142 2.90 -12.87 9.70
N TRP A 143 1.63 -13.13 9.39
CA TRP A 143 0.52 -12.21 9.60
C TRP A 143 -0.20 -12.53 10.92
N ALA A 144 -0.33 -11.52 11.79
CA ALA A 144 -1.09 -11.66 13.03
C ALA A 144 -2.60 -11.51 12.79
N ASN A 145 -2.97 -10.72 11.79
CA ASN A 145 -4.34 -10.48 11.36
C ASN A 145 -4.36 -10.02 9.89
N GLU A 146 -5.52 -9.56 9.41
CA GLU A 146 -5.72 -9.16 8.01
C GLU A 146 -4.69 -8.13 7.48
N ILE A 147 -4.23 -7.19 8.32
CA ILE A 147 -3.39 -6.06 7.87
C ILE A 147 -2.11 -5.85 8.69
N HIS A 148 -1.93 -6.56 9.82
CA HIS A 148 -0.74 -6.42 10.66
C HIS A 148 0.10 -7.69 10.66
N PRO A 149 1.41 -7.57 10.41
CA PRO A 149 2.36 -8.64 10.66
C PRO A 149 2.43 -9.02 12.15
N THR A 150 2.92 -10.22 12.41
CA THR A 150 3.49 -10.63 13.70
C THR A 150 4.75 -9.81 14.03
N PRO A 151 5.25 -9.83 15.28
CA PRO A 151 6.54 -9.22 15.60
C PRO A 151 7.68 -9.68 14.69
N GLU A 152 7.74 -10.97 14.37
CA GLU A 152 8.72 -11.57 13.46
C GLU A 152 8.54 -11.05 12.03
N GLY A 153 7.31 -11.01 11.53
CA GLY A 153 6.99 -10.44 10.22
C GLY A 153 7.36 -8.96 10.14
N PHE A 154 7.03 -8.18 11.17
CA PHE A 154 7.40 -6.77 11.25
C PHE A 154 8.91 -6.58 11.21
N ALA A 155 9.67 -7.40 11.93
CA ALA A 155 11.13 -7.36 11.91
C ALA A 155 11.70 -7.61 10.50
N ARG A 156 11.08 -8.50 9.70
CA ARG A 156 11.50 -8.73 8.31
C ARG A 156 11.24 -7.52 7.41
N ILE A 157 10.06 -6.93 7.49
CA ILE A 157 9.73 -5.68 6.76
C ILE A 157 10.71 -4.57 7.15
N ALA A 158 10.95 -4.37 8.45
CA ALA A 158 11.89 -3.38 8.96
C ALA A 158 13.31 -3.62 8.45
N GLY A 159 13.73 -4.89 8.32
CA GLY A 159 15.01 -5.27 7.73
C GLY A 159 15.17 -4.78 6.28
N VAL A 160 14.13 -4.93 5.44
CA VAL A 160 14.13 -4.45 4.05
C VAL A 160 14.21 -2.92 4.00
N VAL A 161 13.44 -2.23 4.85
CA VAL A 161 13.48 -0.76 4.95
C VAL A 161 14.86 -0.28 5.38
N LEU A 162 15.44 -0.91 6.41
CA LEU A 162 16.77 -0.55 6.92
C LEU A 162 17.87 -0.80 5.87
N ALA A 163 17.79 -1.90 5.12
CA ALA A 163 18.71 -2.18 4.02
C ALA A 163 18.62 -1.08 2.94
N THR A 164 17.41 -0.64 2.61
CA THR A 164 17.16 0.45 1.66
C THR A 164 17.79 1.77 2.13
N ILE A 165 17.55 2.16 3.39
CA ILE A 165 18.14 3.38 3.99
C ILE A 165 19.68 3.33 3.96
N ARG A 166 20.27 2.18 4.29
CA ARG A 166 21.72 1.99 4.27
C ARG A 166 22.29 2.13 2.85
N GLY A 167 21.62 1.57 1.85
CA GLY A 167 22.01 1.69 0.44
C GLY A 167 22.03 3.14 -0.04
N ILE A 168 20.98 3.90 0.27
CA ILE A 168 20.90 5.34 -0.05
C ILE A 168 22.02 6.11 0.65
N SER A 169 22.27 5.82 1.93
CA SER A 169 23.32 6.50 2.69
C SER A 169 24.72 6.26 2.13
N SER A 170 25.01 5.10 1.52
CA SER A 170 26.23 4.91 0.75
C SER A 170 26.24 5.76 -0.51
N GLU A 171 25.19 5.71 -1.33
CA GLU A 171 25.10 6.47 -2.58
C GLU A 171 25.25 7.98 -2.39
N LEU A 172 24.68 8.54 -1.31
CA LEU A 172 24.77 9.97 -1.01
C LEU A 172 26.17 10.37 -0.51
N ARG A 173 26.88 9.49 0.21
CA ARG A 173 28.25 9.76 0.66
C ARG A 173 29.25 9.79 -0.50
N ASP A 174 29.04 8.97 -1.52
CA ASP A 174 29.92 8.91 -2.70
C ASP A 174 29.75 10.12 -3.65
N LYS A 175 28.74 10.98 -3.41
CA LYS A 175 28.46 12.20 -4.19
C LYS A 175 29.06 13.49 -3.59
N ILE A 176 29.70 13.42 -2.43
CA ILE A 176 30.35 14.56 -1.73
C ILE A 176 31.87 14.41 -1.83
#